data_AF-A0AAJ4TJ72-F1
#
_entry.id   AF-A0AAJ4TJ72-F1
#
_cell.length_a   1.000
_cell.length_b   1.000
_cell.length_c   1.000
_cell.angle_alpha   90.00
_cell.angle_beta   90.00
_cell.angle_gamma   90.00
#
_symmetry.space_group_name_H-M   'P 1'
#
loop_
_entity.id
_entity.type
_entity.pdbx_description
1 polymer ?
#
loop_
_entity_poly.entity_id
_entity_poly.type
_entity_poly.pdbx_seq_one_letter_code
_entity_poly.pdbx_strand_id
1 'polypeptide(L)'
;MRITDFEDFRVQLRKTKSESFDFLNSIKSIEQFLTGSQEQDKSSMFRTIAVPMIYSSWEGFFTETISVCLNTLKQLDKEALKYSPEIRALWLQKEPFFSRYTDMIRNIYDIDYHRGVVHDNGQFKKKVTKGAFKLTSSVIQDIDRFNQSVLSDCDVSELVMTFSNVNESVVKTNLEAIGLDYSSLDLSQLGEVVGMRNSLGHGEFRVNLQPRKFNSLIMYIENLIEALHEATLKWLEDIEDENTAPM
;
A
#
# COMPACT_ATOMS: atom_id res chain seq x y z
N MET A 1 26.40 14.20 1.88
CA MET A 1 26.75 13.07 2.76
C MET A 1 25.56 12.12 2.70
N ARG A 2 25.60 11.17 1.76
CA ARG A 2 24.47 10.30 1.39
C ARG A 2 25.02 9.00 0.84
N ILE A 3 24.25 7.94 1.03
CA ILE A 3 24.53 6.53 0.77
C ILE A 3 25.32 5.86 1.91
N THR A 4 24.60 5.57 3.00
CA THR A 4 24.93 4.52 3.99
C THR A 4 23.73 3.60 4.28
N ASP A 5 22.56 3.78 3.64
CA ASP A 5 21.27 3.23 4.10
C ASP A 5 20.72 2.06 3.24
N PHE A 6 21.27 1.76 2.04
CA PHE A 6 20.74 0.65 1.22
C PHE A 6 20.89 -0.73 1.87
N GLU A 7 22.03 -0.98 2.55
CA GLU A 7 22.18 -2.23 3.30
C GLU A 7 21.25 -2.27 4.52
N ASP A 8 21.03 -1.13 5.19
CA ASP A 8 20.08 -1.04 6.30
C ASP A 8 18.65 -1.35 5.83
N PHE A 9 18.24 -0.87 4.64
CA PHE A 9 16.98 -1.25 4.01
C PHE A 9 16.91 -2.74 3.66
N ARG A 10 17.99 -3.33 3.10
CA ARG A 10 18.03 -4.79 2.84
C ARG A 10 17.89 -5.58 4.14
N VAL A 11 18.54 -5.15 5.21
CA VAL A 11 18.42 -5.77 6.55
C VAL A 11 16.99 -5.66 7.06
N GLN A 12 16.33 -4.50 6.92
CA GLN A 12 14.93 -4.33 7.30
C GLN A 12 14.00 -5.26 6.48
N LEU A 13 14.16 -5.32 5.16
CA LEU A 13 13.36 -6.20 4.29
C LEU A 13 13.52 -7.68 4.67
N ARG A 14 14.76 -8.13 4.93
CA ARG A 14 15.04 -9.51 5.36
C ARG A 14 14.42 -9.80 6.72
N LYS A 15 14.48 -8.83 7.64
CA LYS A 15 13.87 -8.94 8.97
C LYS A 15 12.35 -9.08 8.88
N THR A 16 11.67 -8.17 8.16
CA THR A 16 10.22 -8.19 7.95
C THR A 16 9.74 -9.50 7.30
N LYS A 17 10.50 -10.04 6.34
CA LYS A 17 10.26 -11.37 5.76
C LYS A 17 10.39 -12.48 6.81
N SER A 18 11.48 -12.49 7.57
CA SER A 18 11.74 -13.50 8.61
C SER A 18 10.62 -13.52 9.65
N GLU A 19 10.22 -12.36 10.17
CA GLU A 19 9.16 -12.24 11.18
C GLU A 19 7.82 -12.77 10.65
N SER A 20 7.52 -12.51 9.38
CA SER A 20 6.31 -13.02 8.73
C SER A 20 6.36 -14.55 8.56
N PHE A 21 7.50 -15.11 8.16
CA PHE A 21 7.69 -16.56 8.04
C PHE A 21 7.65 -17.26 9.40
N ASP A 22 8.26 -16.68 10.44
CA ASP A 22 8.23 -17.21 11.80
C ASP A 22 6.80 -17.27 12.34
N PHE A 23 5.98 -16.27 12.01
CA PHE A 23 4.57 -16.26 12.36
C PHE A 23 3.78 -17.35 11.63
N LEU A 24 3.97 -17.53 10.33
CA LEU A 24 3.33 -18.63 9.56
C LEU A 24 3.80 -20.02 10.04
N ASN A 25 5.08 -20.17 10.38
CA ASN A 25 5.64 -21.39 10.96
C ASN A 25 5.04 -21.71 12.34
N SER A 26 4.74 -20.68 13.14
CA SER A 26 4.02 -20.85 14.40
C SER A 26 2.61 -21.38 14.18
N ILE A 27 1.89 -20.87 13.16
CA ILE A 27 0.57 -21.37 12.78
C ILE A 27 0.65 -22.85 12.36
N LYS A 28 1.61 -23.23 11.52
CA LYS A 28 1.84 -24.63 11.11
C LYS A 28 2.13 -25.53 12.30
N SER A 29 2.98 -25.07 13.23
CA SER A 29 3.38 -25.84 14.42
C SER A 29 2.19 -26.12 15.34
N ILE A 30 1.30 -25.15 15.52
CA ILE A 30 0.07 -25.32 16.31
C ILE A 30 -0.87 -26.33 15.63
N GLU A 31 -1.03 -26.26 14.29
CA GLU A 31 -1.88 -27.22 13.57
C GLU A 31 -1.35 -28.66 13.69
N GLN A 32 -0.03 -28.84 13.53
CA GLN A 32 0.63 -30.13 13.68
C GLN A 32 0.44 -30.71 15.08
N PHE A 33 0.58 -29.87 16.11
CA PHE A 33 0.35 -30.26 17.50
C PHE A 33 -1.09 -30.74 17.73
N LEU A 34 -2.09 -29.98 17.26
CA LEU A 34 -3.51 -30.33 17.42
C LEU A 34 -3.90 -31.58 16.63
N THR A 35 -3.27 -31.82 15.48
CA THR A 35 -3.50 -33.03 14.69
C THR A 35 -2.84 -34.24 15.35
N GLY A 36 -1.64 -34.08 15.93
CA GLY A 36 -0.93 -35.14 16.66
C GLY A 36 -1.59 -35.57 17.97
N SER A 37 -2.31 -34.65 18.63
CA SER A 37 -3.06 -34.93 19.87
C SER A 37 -4.40 -35.66 19.65
N GLN A 38 -4.74 -36.01 18.40
CA GLN A 38 -6.03 -36.60 18.01
C GLN A 38 -7.26 -35.72 18.31
N GLU A 39 -7.07 -34.41 18.53
CA GLU A 39 -8.15 -33.45 18.78
C GLU A 39 -8.74 -32.91 17.46
N GLN A 40 -9.36 -33.79 16.66
CA GLN A 40 -9.82 -33.45 15.30
C GLN A 40 -10.75 -32.23 15.25
N ASP A 41 -11.67 -32.08 16.21
CA ASP A 41 -12.59 -30.95 16.28
C ASP A 41 -11.84 -29.62 16.53
N LYS A 42 -10.85 -29.63 17.44
CA LYS A 42 -10.04 -28.44 17.73
C LYS A 42 -9.12 -28.08 16.57
N SER A 43 -8.52 -29.09 15.93
CA SER A 43 -7.72 -28.90 14.71
C SER A 43 -8.55 -28.28 13.59
N SER A 44 -9.80 -28.74 13.41
CA SER A 44 -10.75 -28.16 12.45
C SER A 44 -11.10 -26.71 12.78
N MET A 45 -11.42 -26.42 14.04
CA MET A 45 -11.74 -25.06 14.48
C MET A 45 -10.54 -24.14 14.32
N PHE A 46 -9.34 -24.61 14.68
CA PHE A 46 -8.08 -23.88 14.56
C PHE A 46 -7.83 -23.44 13.13
N ARG A 47 -7.94 -24.35 12.15
CA ARG A 47 -7.74 -24.02 10.73
C ARG A 47 -8.63 -22.87 10.28
N THR A 48 -9.90 -22.88 10.70
CA THR A 48 -10.86 -21.81 10.36
C THR A 48 -10.47 -20.49 11.03
N ILE A 49 -10.16 -20.47 12.33
CA ILE A 49 -9.80 -19.23 13.05
C ILE A 49 -8.40 -18.71 12.72
N ALA A 50 -7.54 -19.53 12.11
CA ALA A 50 -6.21 -19.15 11.69
C ALA A 50 -6.20 -18.41 10.34
N VAL A 51 -7.29 -18.42 9.56
CA VAL A 51 -7.36 -17.69 8.28
C VAL A 51 -7.08 -16.18 8.44
N PRO A 52 -7.70 -15.45 9.39
CA PRO A 52 -7.34 -14.06 9.65
C PRO A 52 -5.87 -13.87 10.05
N MET A 53 -5.26 -14.84 10.74
CA MET A 53 -3.85 -14.80 11.12
C MET A 53 -2.96 -14.96 9.88
N ILE A 54 -3.25 -15.93 9.03
CA ILE A 54 -2.54 -16.14 7.76
C ILE A 54 -2.60 -14.86 6.90
N TYR A 55 -3.78 -14.25 6.80
CA TYR A 55 -3.95 -12.98 6.11
C TYR A 55 -3.19 -11.81 6.78
N SER A 56 -3.17 -11.72 8.11
CA SER A 56 -2.45 -10.64 8.80
C SER A 56 -0.94 -10.71 8.59
N SER A 57 -0.39 -11.91 8.38
CA SER A 57 1.02 -12.08 7.98
C SER A 57 1.30 -11.40 6.65
N TRP A 58 0.44 -11.60 5.65
CA TRP A 58 0.55 -10.95 4.35
C TRP A 58 0.37 -9.44 4.45
N GLU A 59 -0.69 -8.98 5.11
CA GLU A 59 -1.02 -7.56 5.24
C GLU A 59 0.08 -6.78 5.97
N GLY A 60 0.61 -7.35 7.06
CA GLY A 60 1.73 -6.78 7.80
C GLY A 60 3.00 -6.72 6.95
N PHE A 61 3.39 -7.85 6.35
CA PHE A 61 4.56 -7.93 5.47
C PHE A 61 4.49 -6.91 4.34
N PHE A 62 3.37 -6.84 3.63
CA PHE A 62 3.15 -5.90 2.55
C PHE A 62 3.29 -4.46 3.04
N THR A 63 2.59 -4.10 4.11
CA THR A 63 2.59 -2.71 4.62
C THR A 63 3.98 -2.25 5.05
N GLU A 64 4.71 -3.10 5.77
CA GLU A 64 6.09 -2.79 6.18
C GLU A 64 7.02 -2.71 4.97
N THR A 65 6.92 -3.64 4.02
CA THR A 65 7.75 -3.64 2.80
C THR A 65 7.56 -2.35 2.00
N ILE A 66 6.31 -1.94 1.74
CA ILE A 66 6.04 -0.67 1.04
C ILE A 66 6.53 0.53 1.86
N SER A 67 6.40 0.50 3.19
CA SER A 67 6.94 1.55 4.05
C SER A 67 8.46 1.68 3.93
N VAL A 68 9.19 0.56 3.86
CA VAL A 68 10.63 0.55 3.61
C VAL A 68 10.93 1.20 2.25
N CYS A 69 10.24 0.80 1.18
CA CYS A 69 10.43 1.39 -0.15
C CYS A 69 10.20 2.91 -0.15
N LEU A 70 9.13 3.37 0.49
CA LEU A 70 8.81 4.80 0.59
C LEU A 70 9.85 5.57 1.41
N ASN A 71 10.38 4.97 2.49
CA ASN A 71 11.49 5.54 3.24
C ASN A 71 12.76 5.63 2.40
N THR A 72 13.07 4.61 1.60
CA THR A 72 14.18 4.66 0.64
C THR A 72 14.02 5.85 -0.30
N LEU A 73 12.85 5.99 -0.93
CA LEU A 73 12.56 7.12 -1.83
C LEU A 73 12.74 8.47 -1.13
N LYS A 74 12.21 8.62 0.09
CA LYS A 74 12.34 9.84 0.90
C LYS A 74 13.81 10.21 1.15
N GLN A 75 14.65 9.23 1.47
CA GLN A 75 16.04 9.46 1.84
C GLN A 75 17.00 9.71 0.68
N LEU A 76 16.61 9.41 -0.57
CA LEU A 76 17.42 9.79 -1.74
C LEU A 76 17.64 11.31 -1.82
N ASP A 77 16.73 12.10 -1.20
CA ASP A 77 16.77 13.55 -1.11
C ASP A 77 17.12 14.18 -2.46
N LYS A 78 16.27 13.81 -3.40
CA LYS A 78 16.15 14.46 -4.70
C LYS A 78 14.98 15.43 -4.62
N GLU A 79 15.02 16.46 -5.45
CA GLU A 79 13.86 17.32 -5.68
C GLU A 79 12.67 16.47 -6.13
N ALA A 80 11.46 16.78 -5.64
CA ALA A 80 10.24 16.03 -5.92
C ALA A 80 10.01 15.90 -7.44
N LEU A 81 10.34 16.93 -8.22
CA LEU A 81 10.24 16.94 -9.68
C LEU A 81 11.06 15.83 -10.37
N LYS A 82 12.10 15.30 -9.72
CA LYS A 82 12.91 14.20 -10.24
C LYS A 82 12.26 12.82 -10.08
N TYR A 83 11.19 12.72 -9.30
CA TYR A 83 10.40 11.50 -9.18
C TYR A 83 9.27 11.46 -10.21
N SER A 84 8.73 10.26 -10.43
CA SER A 84 7.56 10.06 -11.28
C SER A 84 6.35 10.89 -10.77
N PRO A 85 5.39 11.20 -11.66
CA PRO A 85 4.12 11.81 -11.24
C PRO A 85 3.41 11.04 -10.12
N GLU A 86 3.48 9.71 -10.14
CA GLU A 86 2.82 8.82 -9.19
C GLU A 86 3.43 8.93 -7.79
N ILE A 87 4.77 8.89 -7.67
CA ILE A 87 5.47 9.10 -6.39
C ILE A 87 5.15 10.49 -5.86
N ARG A 88 5.22 11.52 -6.71
CA ARG A 88 4.85 12.88 -6.30
C ARG A 88 3.42 12.97 -5.80
N ALA A 89 2.48 12.27 -6.44
CA ALA A 89 1.08 12.27 -6.03
C ALA A 89 0.87 11.66 -4.64
N LEU A 90 1.63 10.64 -4.25
CA LEU A 90 1.59 10.08 -2.89
C LEU A 90 1.93 11.13 -1.84
N TRP A 91 3.06 11.83 -1.99
CA TRP A 91 3.48 12.86 -1.04
C TRP A 91 2.58 14.10 -1.08
N LEU A 92 2.17 14.51 -2.27
CA LEU A 92 1.31 15.68 -2.45
C LEU A 92 -0.02 15.53 -1.70
N GLN A 93 -0.56 14.30 -1.59
CA GLN A 93 -1.77 14.04 -0.81
C GLN A 93 -1.63 14.35 0.69
N LYS A 94 -0.40 14.34 1.22
CA LYS A 94 -0.10 14.70 2.61
C LYS A 94 0.24 16.17 2.80
N GLU A 95 0.35 16.94 1.72
CA GLU A 95 0.67 18.35 1.81
C GLU A 95 -0.52 19.18 2.33
N PRO A 96 -0.34 20.01 3.38
CA PRO A 96 -1.42 20.83 3.92
C PRO A 96 -2.01 21.84 2.94
N PHE A 97 -1.27 22.25 1.92
CA PHE A 97 -1.81 23.12 0.87
C PHE A 97 -2.73 22.35 -0.09
N PHE A 98 -2.45 21.08 -0.34
CA PHE A 98 -3.20 20.25 -1.27
C PHE A 98 -4.57 19.86 -0.71
N SER A 99 -4.64 19.54 0.60
CA SER A 99 -5.94 19.31 1.28
C SER A 99 -6.83 20.55 1.22
N ARG A 100 -6.28 21.73 1.52
CA ARG A 100 -7.02 23.01 1.40
C ARG A 100 -7.50 23.27 -0.02
N TYR A 101 -6.71 22.90 -1.04
CA TYR A 101 -7.09 23.04 -2.44
C TYR A 101 -8.24 22.10 -2.81
N THR A 102 -8.17 20.84 -2.42
CA THR A 102 -9.24 19.85 -2.72
C THR A 102 -10.56 20.20 -2.03
N ASP A 103 -10.52 20.65 -0.77
CA ASP A 103 -11.68 21.16 -0.05
C ASP A 103 -12.30 22.37 -0.74
N MET A 104 -11.46 23.27 -1.26
CA MET A 104 -11.95 24.43 -1.98
C MET A 104 -12.63 24.08 -3.30
N ILE A 105 -12.05 23.16 -4.07
CA ILE A 105 -12.70 22.64 -5.29
C ILE A 105 -14.06 22.03 -4.93
N ARG A 106 -14.11 21.19 -3.89
CA ARG A 106 -15.35 20.55 -3.42
C ARG A 106 -16.41 21.59 -3.10
N ASN A 107 -16.05 22.62 -2.31
CA ASN A 107 -16.95 23.71 -1.95
C ASN A 107 -17.47 24.49 -3.19
N ILE A 108 -16.63 24.72 -4.20
CA ILE A 108 -17.06 25.38 -5.45
C ILE A 108 -18.07 24.51 -6.20
N TYR A 109 -17.80 23.21 -6.33
CA TYR A 109 -18.71 22.27 -6.98
C TYR A 109 -20.03 22.13 -6.23
N ASP A 110 -20.02 22.05 -4.90
CA ASP A 110 -21.24 21.97 -4.08
C ASP A 110 -22.12 23.22 -4.24
N ILE A 111 -21.50 24.41 -4.24
CA ILE A 111 -22.20 25.68 -4.50
C ILE A 111 -22.81 25.70 -5.90
N ASP A 112 -22.07 25.25 -6.91
CA ASP A 112 -22.55 25.23 -8.29
C ASP A 112 -23.64 24.18 -8.52
N TYR A 113 -23.57 23.03 -7.85
CA TYR A 113 -24.62 22.00 -7.84
C TYR A 113 -25.91 22.54 -7.21
N HIS A 114 -25.82 23.18 -6.04
CA HIS A 114 -26.98 23.79 -5.38
C HIS A 114 -27.57 25.00 -6.15
N ARG A 115 -26.74 25.73 -6.91
CA ARG A 115 -27.23 26.80 -7.81
C ARG A 115 -27.85 26.26 -9.10
N GLY A 116 -27.36 25.13 -9.62
CA GLY A 116 -27.88 24.48 -10.82
C GLY A 116 -29.30 23.92 -10.67
N VAL A 117 -29.73 23.60 -9.44
CA VAL A 117 -31.12 23.18 -9.15
C VAL A 117 -32.11 24.35 -9.23
N VAL A 118 -31.65 25.61 -9.21
CA VAL A 118 -32.53 26.80 -9.19
C VAL A 118 -32.63 27.52 -10.54
N HIS A 119 -31.69 27.29 -11.46
CA HIS A 119 -31.74 27.92 -12.80
C HIS A 119 -31.24 26.97 -13.89
N ASP A 120 -32.17 26.19 -14.44
CA ASP A 120 -32.04 25.71 -15.81
C ASP A 120 -32.31 26.91 -16.74
N ASN A 121 -31.25 27.44 -17.35
CA ASN A 121 -31.27 28.09 -18.66
C ASN A 121 -29.91 28.73 -18.97
N GLY A 122 -29.28 28.22 -20.02
CA GLY A 122 -28.38 29.00 -20.85
C GLY A 122 -26.89 28.80 -20.57
N GLN A 123 -26.17 28.44 -21.63
CA GLN A 123 -24.72 28.42 -21.78
C GLN A 123 -24.02 29.63 -21.13
N PHE A 124 -23.70 29.53 -19.84
CA PHE A 124 -22.86 30.52 -19.18
C PHE A 124 -21.39 30.17 -19.38
N LYS A 125 -20.73 30.84 -20.34
CA LYS A 125 -19.28 31.07 -20.25
C LYS A 125 -19.01 31.92 -19.00
N LYS A 126 -18.92 31.27 -17.83
CA LYS A 126 -18.61 31.93 -16.55
C LYS A 126 -17.26 32.65 -16.71
N LYS A 127 -17.25 33.98 -16.58
CA LYS A 127 -16.03 34.78 -16.62
C LYS A 127 -15.15 34.42 -15.41
N VAL A 128 -13.84 34.32 -15.62
CA VAL A 128 -12.86 34.10 -14.54
C VAL A 128 -12.95 35.27 -13.56
N THR A 129 -13.22 34.98 -12.29
CA THR A 129 -13.27 36.01 -11.25
C THR A 129 -11.86 36.31 -10.74
N LYS A 130 -11.64 37.54 -10.25
CA LYS A 130 -10.35 37.93 -9.62
C LYS A 130 -9.97 37.02 -8.44
N GLY A 131 -10.97 36.55 -7.68
CA GLY A 131 -10.77 35.60 -6.57
C GLY A 131 -10.30 34.24 -7.07
N ALA A 132 -10.97 33.69 -8.10
CA ALA A 132 -10.57 32.42 -8.72
C ALA A 132 -9.16 32.49 -9.31
N PHE A 133 -8.82 33.57 -10.03
CA PHE A 133 -7.46 33.74 -10.57
C PHE A 133 -6.38 33.78 -9.49
N LYS A 134 -6.59 34.57 -8.42
CA LYS A 134 -5.62 34.65 -7.31
C LYS A 134 -5.41 33.30 -6.62
N LEU A 135 -6.51 32.58 -6.41
CA LEU A 135 -6.46 31.24 -5.84
C LEU A 135 -5.67 30.28 -6.72
N THR A 136 -6.03 30.18 -8.00
CA THR A 136 -5.34 29.29 -8.95
C THR A 136 -3.84 29.63 -9.02
N SER A 137 -3.49 30.93 -9.04
CA SER A 137 -2.09 31.35 -9.01
C SER A 137 -1.37 30.94 -7.72
N SER A 138 -2.03 31.00 -6.55
CA SER A 138 -1.45 30.55 -5.27
C SER A 138 -1.21 29.05 -5.25
N VAL A 139 -2.17 28.27 -5.76
CA VAL A 139 -2.05 26.80 -5.83
C VAL A 139 -0.90 26.40 -6.74
N ILE A 140 -0.77 27.04 -7.92
CA ILE A 140 0.36 26.80 -8.83
C ILE A 140 1.69 27.11 -8.12
N GLN A 141 1.78 28.24 -7.41
CA GLN A 141 3.00 28.59 -6.65
C GLN A 141 3.37 27.55 -5.58
N ASP A 142 2.37 26.99 -4.88
CA ASP A 142 2.63 25.96 -3.87
C ASP A 142 3.03 24.63 -4.52
N ILE A 143 2.44 24.25 -5.67
CA ILE A 143 2.85 23.09 -6.46
C ILE A 143 4.27 23.25 -7.00
N ASP A 144 4.62 24.43 -7.51
CA ASP A 144 5.97 24.72 -8.01
C ASP A 144 6.99 24.62 -6.88
N ARG A 145 6.66 25.17 -5.69
CA ARG A 145 7.51 25.05 -4.50
C ARG A 145 7.70 23.60 -4.08
N PHE A 146 6.63 22.81 -4.06
CA PHE A 146 6.69 21.38 -3.74
C PHE A 146 7.56 20.61 -4.74
N ASN A 147 7.41 20.87 -6.04
CA ASN A 147 8.21 20.21 -7.06
C ASN A 147 9.71 20.53 -6.94
N GLN A 148 10.05 21.74 -6.48
CA GLN A 148 11.43 22.18 -6.26
C GLN A 148 12.01 21.78 -4.90
N SER A 149 11.18 21.34 -3.94
CA SER A 149 11.64 20.84 -2.65
C SER A 149 11.94 19.34 -2.71
N VAL A 150 12.67 18.84 -1.72
CA VAL A 150 12.74 17.39 -1.47
C VAL A 150 11.38 16.87 -1.01
N LEU A 151 11.17 15.55 -1.08
CA LEU A 151 9.97 14.93 -0.53
C LEU A 151 9.84 15.26 0.97
N SER A 152 8.64 15.65 1.38
CA SER A 152 8.36 16.07 2.76
C SER A 152 8.61 14.96 3.77
N ASP A 153 9.09 15.35 4.94
CA ASP A 153 9.28 14.43 6.06
C ASP A 153 7.93 14.14 6.73
N CYS A 154 7.26 13.09 6.27
CA CYS A 154 6.05 12.55 6.85
C CYS A 154 6.28 11.12 7.33
N ASP A 155 5.33 10.63 8.12
CA ASP A 155 5.20 9.20 8.41
C ASP A 155 4.81 8.48 7.12
N VAL A 156 5.76 7.72 6.55
CA VAL A 156 5.58 7.01 5.29
C VAL A 156 4.59 5.84 5.41
N SER A 157 4.33 5.35 6.63
CA SER A 157 3.35 4.29 6.84
C SER A 157 1.93 4.77 6.46
N GLU A 158 1.66 6.07 6.62
CA GLU A 158 0.38 6.66 6.22
C GLU A 158 0.24 6.90 4.70
N LEU A 159 1.32 6.70 3.93
CA LEU A 159 1.29 6.75 2.47
C LEU A 159 0.97 5.38 1.86
N VAL A 160 1.10 4.29 2.64
CA VAL A 160 0.74 2.95 2.18
C VAL A 160 -0.78 2.86 2.06
N MET A 161 -1.26 2.61 0.86
CA MET A 161 -2.69 2.51 0.58
C MET A 161 -3.15 1.09 0.94
N THR A 162 -3.66 0.86 2.15
CA THR A 162 -4.18 -0.47 2.57
C THR A 162 -5.72 -0.60 2.47
N PHE A 163 -6.43 0.52 2.28
CA PHE A 163 -7.90 0.60 2.23
C PHE A 163 -8.57 -0.28 3.31
N SER A 164 -9.50 -1.16 2.94
CA SER A 164 -10.16 -2.12 3.85
C SER A 164 -9.49 -3.50 3.88
N ASN A 165 -8.62 -3.78 2.90
CA ASN A 165 -7.87 -5.02 2.75
C ASN A 165 -6.80 -4.85 1.66
N VAL A 166 -5.67 -5.50 1.86
CA VAL A 166 -4.59 -5.62 0.87
C VAL A 166 -4.96 -6.74 -0.11
N ASN A 167 -5.87 -6.42 -1.03
CA ASN A 167 -6.25 -7.28 -2.17
C ASN A 167 -5.38 -7.00 -3.41
N GLU A 168 -5.60 -7.74 -4.50
CA GLU A 168 -4.87 -7.59 -5.77
C GLU A 168 -4.82 -6.14 -6.27
N SER A 169 -5.96 -5.44 -6.31
CA SER A 169 -6.03 -4.05 -6.78
C SER A 169 -5.19 -3.13 -5.90
N VAL A 170 -5.21 -3.36 -4.58
CA VAL A 170 -4.45 -2.59 -3.61
C VAL A 170 -2.95 -2.80 -3.79
N VAL A 171 -2.53 -4.06 -3.95
CA VAL A 171 -1.14 -4.41 -4.23
C VAL A 171 -0.66 -3.71 -5.49
N LYS A 172 -1.36 -3.89 -6.61
CA LYS A 172 -1.00 -3.27 -7.90
C LYS A 172 -0.89 -1.75 -7.78
N THR A 173 -1.87 -1.10 -7.16
CA THR A 173 -1.87 0.37 -7.02
C THR A 173 -0.64 0.88 -6.27
N ASN A 174 -0.24 0.23 -5.17
CA ASN A 174 0.95 0.65 -4.43
C ASN A 174 2.23 0.38 -5.22
N LEU A 175 2.36 -0.79 -5.85
CA LEU A 175 3.57 -1.18 -6.59
C LEU A 175 3.75 -0.30 -7.84
N GLU A 176 2.66 0.00 -8.56
CA GLU A 176 2.66 0.97 -9.66
C GLU A 176 3.08 2.36 -9.17
N ALA A 177 2.57 2.80 -8.02
CA ALA A 177 2.85 4.13 -7.50
C ALA A 177 4.33 4.35 -7.16
N ILE A 178 5.06 3.29 -6.78
CA ILE A 178 6.50 3.35 -6.49
C ILE A 178 7.37 2.84 -7.64
N GLY A 179 6.77 2.42 -8.76
CA GLY A 179 7.49 1.89 -9.92
C GLY A 179 8.13 0.50 -9.68
N LEU A 180 7.58 -0.31 -8.78
CA LEU A 180 8.04 -1.67 -8.51
C LEU A 180 7.40 -2.65 -9.48
N ASP A 181 8.22 -3.43 -10.20
CA ASP A 181 7.73 -4.48 -11.11
C ASP A 181 7.11 -5.63 -10.31
N TYR A 182 5.86 -5.94 -10.62
CA TYR A 182 5.09 -6.99 -9.96
C TYR A 182 4.69 -8.13 -10.89
N SER A 183 5.29 -8.21 -12.07
CA SER A 183 5.02 -9.25 -13.07
C SER A 183 5.23 -10.69 -12.56
N SER A 184 6.06 -10.87 -11.53
CA SER A 184 6.35 -12.16 -10.90
C SER A 184 5.37 -12.55 -9.78
N LEU A 185 4.51 -11.64 -9.32
CA LEU A 185 3.59 -11.90 -8.21
C LEU A 185 2.33 -12.63 -8.71
N ASP A 186 2.07 -13.82 -8.16
CA ASP A 186 0.78 -14.49 -8.33
C ASP A 186 -0.23 -13.95 -7.31
N LEU A 187 -1.08 -13.01 -7.76
CA LEU A 187 -2.13 -12.40 -6.93
C LEU A 187 -3.48 -13.12 -7.03
N SER A 188 -3.57 -14.21 -7.80
CA SER A 188 -4.84 -14.82 -8.22
C SER A 188 -5.68 -15.36 -7.07
N GLN A 189 -5.05 -15.81 -5.97
CA GLN A 189 -5.76 -16.39 -4.82
C GLN A 189 -5.93 -15.39 -3.67
N LEU A 190 -5.42 -14.16 -3.79
CA LEU A 190 -5.47 -13.18 -2.71
C LEU A 190 -6.91 -12.77 -2.40
N GLY A 191 -7.75 -12.63 -3.43
CA GLY A 191 -9.19 -12.38 -3.27
C GLY A 191 -9.91 -13.49 -2.51
N GLU A 192 -9.48 -14.74 -2.67
CA GLU A 192 -10.05 -15.87 -1.93
C GLU A 192 -9.69 -15.79 -0.44
N VAL A 193 -8.42 -15.53 -0.11
CA VAL A 193 -7.94 -15.36 1.28
C VAL A 193 -8.70 -14.23 1.98
N VAL A 194 -8.81 -13.07 1.31
CA VAL A 194 -9.55 -11.90 1.81
C VAL A 194 -11.04 -12.23 1.99
N GLY A 195 -11.63 -12.94 1.03
CA GLY A 195 -13.02 -13.39 1.10
C GLY A 195 -13.27 -14.27 2.32
N MET A 196 -12.42 -15.28 2.55
CA MET A 196 -12.53 -16.15 3.73
C MET A 196 -12.39 -15.36 5.04
N ARG A 197 -11.42 -14.45 5.12
CA ARG A 197 -11.23 -13.57 6.29
C ARG A 197 -12.48 -12.72 6.55
N ASN A 198 -13.08 -12.13 5.52
CA ASN A 198 -14.25 -11.27 5.67
C ASN A 198 -15.49 -12.06 6.08
N SER A 199 -15.73 -13.23 5.46
CA SER A 199 -16.79 -14.16 5.88
C SER A 199 -16.71 -14.48 7.38
N LEU A 200 -15.51 -14.77 7.87
CA LEU A 200 -15.28 -15.03 9.30
C LEU A 200 -15.53 -13.80 10.17
N GLY A 201 -15.07 -12.62 9.74
CA GLY A 201 -15.34 -11.34 10.42
C GLY A 201 -16.84 -11.00 10.51
N HIS A 202 -17.64 -11.48 9.55
CA HIS A 202 -19.10 -11.35 9.54
C HIS A 202 -19.83 -12.50 10.25
N GLY A 203 -19.12 -13.43 10.89
CA GLY A 203 -19.70 -14.49 11.71
C GLY A 203 -20.02 -15.79 10.96
N GLU A 204 -19.52 -15.97 9.73
CA GLU A 204 -19.70 -17.21 8.96
C GLU A 204 -18.69 -18.29 9.40
N PHE A 205 -18.97 -18.98 10.51
CA PHE A 205 -18.11 -20.05 11.02
C PHE A 205 -18.40 -21.45 10.43
N ARG A 206 -19.30 -21.55 9.45
CA ARG A 206 -19.74 -22.84 8.90
C ARG A 206 -18.72 -23.49 7.95
N VAL A 207 -17.60 -22.82 7.67
CA VAL A 207 -16.56 -23.34 6.79
C VAL A 207 -15.66 -24.30 7.58
N ASN A 208 -15.88 -25.60 7.39
CA ASN A 208 -14.91 -26.61 7.82
C ASN A 208 -13.73 -26.60 6.82
N LEU A 209 -12.69 -25.83 7.16
CA LEU A 209 -11.51 -25.73 6.32
C LEU A 209 -10.70 -27.03 6.37
N GLN A 210 -10.65 -27.72 5.23
CA GLN A 210 -9.94 -28.99 5.12
C GLN A 210 -8.42 -28.80 5.24
N PRO A 211 -7.68 -29.77 5.82
CA PRO A 211 -6.22 -29.67 6.00
C PRO A 211 -5.46 -29.31 4.72
N ARG A 212 -5.86 -29.91 3.58
CA ARG A 212 -5.26 -29.61 2.27
C ARG A 212 -5.43 -28.15 1.87
N LYS A 213 -6.63 -27.59 2.04
CA LYS A 213 -6.89 -26.19 1.69
C LYS A 213 -6.14 -25.24 2.62
N PHE A 214 -6.14 -25.53 3.92
CA PHE A 214 -5.37 -24.77 4.90
C PHE A 214 -3.87 -24.71 4.56
N ASN A 215 -3.24 -25.85 4.28
CA ASN A 215 -1.84 -25.90 3.89
C ASN A 215 -1.58 -25.15 2.58
N SER A 216 -2.49 -25.26 1.60
CA SER A 216 -2.36 -24.50 0.36
C SER A 216 -2.47 -22.98 0.55
N LEU A 217 -3.28 -22.51 1.50
CA LEU A 217 -3.39 -21.08 1.81
C LEU A 217 -2.09 -20.56 2.43
N ILE A 218 -1.51 -21.30 3.37
CA ILE A 218 -0.23 -20.91 3.98
C ILE A 218 0.88 -20.91 2.91
N MET A 219 1.01 -21.98 2.13
CA MET A 219 2.00 -22.05 1.05
C MET A 219 1.83 -20.92 0.03
N TYR A 220 0.59 -20.58 -0.31
CA TYR A 220 0.31 -19.45 -1.20
C TYR A 220 0.82 -18.13 -0.63
N ILE A 221 0.52 -17.84 0.65
CA ILE A 221 1.00 -16.61 1.31
C ILE A 221 2.53 -16.60 1.44
N GLU A 222 3.17 -17.72 1.78
CA GLU A 222 4.63 -17.82 1.83
C GLU A 222 5.26 -17.50 0.48
N ASN A 223 4.75 -18.10 -0.60
CA ASN A 223 5.25 -17.85 -1.96
C ASN A 223 5.02 -16.40 -2.39
N LEU A 224 3.90 -15.80 -1.98
CA LEU A 224 3.59 -14.41 -2.31
C LEU A 224 4.50 -13.42 -1.55
N ILE A 225 4.78 -13.68 -0.28
CA ILE A 225 5.76 -12.94 0.52
C ILE A 225 7.15 -13.07 -0.10
N GLU A 226 7.57 -14.28 -0.47
CA GLU A 226 8.85 -14.54 -1.14
C GLU A 226 8.97 -13.74 -2.44
N ALA A 227 7.96 -13.83 -3.32
CA ALA A 227 7.96 -13.15 -4.60
C ALA A 227 8.03 -11.63 -4.46
N LEU A 228 7.26 -11.04 -3.53
CA LEU A 228 7.32 -9.60 -3.26
C LEU A 228 8.66 -9.20 -2.66
N HIS A 229 9.25 -10.00 -1.77
CA HIS A 229 10.58 -9.74 -1.22
C HIS A 229 11.64 -9.66 -2.31
N GLU A 230 11.70 -10.68 -3.19
CA GLU A 230 12.67 -10.73 -4.28
C GLU A 230 12.46 -9.58 -5.28
N ALA A 231 11.21 -9.26 -5.62
CA ALA A 231 10.89 -8.12 -6.48
C ALA A 231 11.33 -6.80 -5.84
N THR A 232 11.19 -6.65 -4.52
CA THR A 232 11.60 -5.46 -3.79
C THR A 232 13.12 -5.33 -3.69
N LEU A 233 13.84 -6.43 -3.47
CA LEU A 233 15.30 -6.43 -3.47
C LEU A 233 15.85 -6.00 -4.83
N LYS A 234 15.29 -6.55 -5.91
CA LYS A 234 15.67 -6.14 -7.27
C LYS A 234 15.38 -4.67 -7.53
N TRP A 235 14.20 -4.19 -7.15
CA TRP A 235 13.85 -2.76 -7.26
C TRP A 235 14.83 -1.87 -6.47
N LEU A 236 15.26 -2.31 -5.28
CA LEU A 236 16.23 -1.59 -4.45
C LEU A 236 17.63 -1.55 -5.11
N GLU A 237 18.04 -2.65 -5.73
CA GLU A 237 19.28 -2.73 -6.53
C GLU A 237 19.24 -1.76 -7.71
N ASP A 238 18.15 -1.77 -8.49
CA ASP A 238 17.96 -0.85 -9.63
C ASP A 238 18.06 0.62 -9.18
N ILE A 239 17.44 0.98 -8.06
CA ILE A 239 17.53 2.33 -7.48
C ILE A 239 18.95 2.63 -7.00
N GLU A 240 19.62 1.70 -6.31
CA GLU A 240 20.98 1.91 -5.85
C GLU A 240 21.93 2.17 -7.02
N ASP A 241 21.83 1.39 -8.10
CA ASP A 241 22.63 1.54 -9.31
C ASP A 241 22.39 2.92 -9.98
N GLU A 242 21.14 3.36 -10.11
CA GLU A 242 20.80 4.69 -10.64
C GLU A 242 21.36 5.85 -9.81
N ASN A 243 21.61 5.62 -8.51
CA ASN A 243 22.07 6.64 -7.56
C ASN A 243 23.57 6.58 -7.26
N THR A 244 24.24 5.48 -7.59
CA THR A 244 25.67 5.26 -7.36
C THR A 244 26.49 5.28 -8.64
N ALA A 245 25.86 5.16 -9.82
CA ALA A 245 26.55 5.24 -11.09
C ALA A 245 27.32 6.57 -11.23
N PRO A 246 28.61 6.55 -11.60
CA PRO A 246 29.37 7.77 -11.83
C PRO A 246 28.78 8.52 -13.03
N MET A 247 28.39 9.79 -12.79
CA MET A 247 28.03 10.75 -13.86
C MET A 247 29.19 10.97 -14.84
#